data_AF-A0A934S690-F1
#
_entry.id   AF-A0A934S690-F1
#
_cell.length_a   1.000
_cell.length_b   1.000
_cell.length_c   1.000
_cell.angle_alpha   90.00
_cell.angle_beta   90.00
_cell.angle_gamma   90.00
#
_symmetry.space_group_name_H-M   'P 1'
#
loop_
_entity.id
_entity.type
_entity.pdbx_description
1 polymer ?
#
loop_
_entity_poly.entity_id
_entity_poly.type
_entity_poly.pdbx_seq_one_letter_code
_entity_poly.pdbx_strand_id
1 'polypeptide(L)'
;MGEESMAEVMSYICPTCGSEAQVGTPCPGCSKRREKARRSWEQDPSMDGLGETQEFDYEDFVQREFGRGKQAQGGLKWYWWLLAVLVLVAFVAVTFGLS
;
A
#
# COMPACT_ATOMS: atom_id res chain seq x y z
N MET A 1 49.29 -1.68 -5.18
CA MET A 1 48.64 -3.00 -5.39
C MET A 1 47.33 -3.03 -4.61
N GLY A 2 46.37 -2.17 -4.97
CA GLY A 2 45.08 -2.06 -4.26
C GLY A 2 43.92 -1.62 -5.14
N GLU A 3 44.12 -1.58 -6.46
CA GLU A 3 43.08 -1.20 -7.44
C GLU A 3 42.50 -2.43 -8.14
N GLU A 4 43.24 -3.55 -8.16
CA GLU A 4 42.84 -4.77 -8.83
C GLU A 4 41.81 -5.59 -8.03
N SER A 5 41.77 -5.45 -6.70
CA SER A 5 40.89 -6.25 -5.83
C SER A 5 39.42 -5.80 -5.81
N MET A 6 39.12 -4.57 -6.23
CA MET A 6 37.73 -4.05 -6.21
C MET A 6 36.98 -4.35 -7.51
N ALA A 7 37.69 -4.65 -8.62
CA ALA A 7 37.08 -5.09 -9.87
C ALA A 7 36.63 -6.56 -9.82
N GLU A 8 37.32 -7.40 -9.06
CA GLU A 8 36.97 -8.82 -8.91
C GLU A 8 35.64 -9.01 -8.14
N VAL A 9 35.37 -8.14 -7.16
CA VAL A 9 34.14 -8.15 -6.33
C VAL A 9 32.91 -7.62 -7.08
N MET A 10 33.09 -7.08 -8.30
CA MET A 10 31.98 -6.55 -9.10
C MET A 10 31.31 -7.64 -9.96
N SER A 11 31.70 -8.91 -9.84
CA SER A 11 31.10 -10.03 -10.55
C SER A 11 30.18 -10.87 -9.65
N TYR A 12 29.06 -11.35 -10.19
CA TYR A 12 28.11 -12.24 -9.51
C TYR A 12 27.49 -13.23 -10.51
N ILE A 13 27.04 -14.39 -10.01
CA ILE A 13 26.29 -15.35 -10.83
C ILE A 13 24.84 -14.90 -10.94
N CYS A 14 24.36 -14.67 -12.16
CA CYS A 14 23.00 -14.24 -12.41
C CYS A 14 21.98 -15.32 -11.98
N PRO A 15 21.03 -15.03 -11.08
CA PRO A 15 20.04 -16.03 -10.63
C PRO A 15 19.04 -16.42 -11.74
N THR A 16 18.94 -15.62 -12.80
CA THR A 16 17.97 -15.85 -13.88
C THR A 16 18.51 -16.79 -14.96
N CYS A 17 19.80 -16.69 -15.32
CA CYS A 17 20.38 -17.48 -16.42
C CYS A 17 21.69 -18.21 -16.07
N GLY A 18 22.22 -18.04 -14.85
CA GLY A 18 23.41 -18.73 -14.37
C GLY A 18 24.75 -18.24 -14.97
N SER A 19 24.75 -17.21 -15.82
CA SER A 19 26.00 -16.65 -16.36
C SER A 19 26.62 -15.64 -15.41
N GLU A 20 27.94 -15.49 -15.47
CA GLU A 20 28.65 -14.42 -14.77
C GLU A 20 28.23 -13.04 -15.29
N ALA A 21 27.85 -12.16 -14.37
CA ALA A 21 27.36 -10.82 -14.64
C ALA A 21 28.16 -9.79 -13.82
N GLN A 22 28.32 -8.60 -14.38
CA GLN A 22 29.00 -7.48 -13.72
C GLN A 22 27.97 -6.53 -13.10
N VAL A 23 28.23 -6.07 -11.89
CA VAL A 23 27.39 -5.09 -11.18
C VAL A 23 27.36 -3.79 -11.99
N GLY A 24 26.17 -3.22 -12.15
CA GLY A 24 25.95 -2.00 -12.93
C GLY A 24 25.83 -2.20 -14.44
N THR A 25 26.08 -3.40 -14.96
CA THR A 25 25.88 -3.74 -16.39
C THR A 25 24.73 -4.74 -16.54
N PRO A 26 23.87 -4.63 -17.56
CA PRO A 26 22.88 -5.67 -17.84
C PRO A 26 23.55 -7.01 -18.10
N CYS A 27 23.00 -8.09 -17.53
CA CYS A 27 23.55 -9.43 -17.67
C CYS A 27 23.67 -9.84 -19.16
N PRO A 28 24.85 -10.30 -19.62
CA PRO A 28 25.07 -10.66 -21.03
C PRO A 28 24.27 -11.89 -21.48
N GLY A 29 23.90 -12.80 -20.56
CA GLY A 29 23.05 -13.95 -20.85
C GLY A 29 21.58 -13.56 -21.01
N CYS A 30 21.04 -12.79 -20.05
CA CYS A 30 19.65 -12.34 -20.09
C CYS A 30 19.37 -11.31 -21.18
N SER A 31 20.32 -10.41 -21.47
CA SER A 31 20.16 -9.40 -22.53
C SER A 31 20.10 -9.97 -23.94
N LYS A 32 20.77 -11.11 -24.19
CA LYS A 32 20.71 -11.84 -25.47
C LYS A 32 19.43 -12.65 -25.62
N ARG A 33 18.81 -13.07 -24.52
CA ARG A 33 17.49 -13.72 -24.51
C ARG A 33 16.41 -12.64 -24.63
N ARG A 34 16.10 -12.25 -25.87
CA ARG A 34 15.08 -11.23 -26.21
C ARG A 34 13.65 -11.66 -25.85
N GLU A 35 13.46 -12.93 -25.50
CA GLU A 35 12.18 -13.44 -25.04
C GLU A 35 11.95 -12.96 -23.61
N LYS A 36 10.88 -12.19 -23.41
CA LYS A 36 10.43 -11.72 -22.10
C LYS A 36 10.11 -12.95 -21.25
N ALA A 37 11.13 -13.50 -20.60
CA ALA A 37 10.94 -14.46 -19.53
C ALA A 37 10.04 -13.78 -18.50
N ARG A 38 8.92 -14.45 -18.16
CA ARG A 38 8.03 -13.98 -17.09
C ARG A 38 8.90 -13.64 -15.88
N ARG A 39 8.78 -12.40 -15.41
CA ARG A 39 9.57 -11.97 -14.26
C ARG A 39 9.10 -12.76 -13.05
N SER A 40 9.98 -13.06 -12.10
CA SER A 40 9.61 -13.88 -10.93
C SER A 40 8.49 -13.27 -10.08
N TRP A 41 8.19 -11.98 -10.26
CA TRP A 41 7.10 -11.26 -9.59
C TRP A 41 5.85 -11.10 -10.46
N GLU A 42 5.88 -11.50 -11.74
CA GLU A 42 4.70 -11.49 -12.60
C GLU A 42 3.82 -12.69 -12.26
N GLN A 43 2.65 -12.42 -11.69
CA GLN A 43 1.63 -13.44 -11.43
C GLN A 43 0.77 -13.63 -12.67
N ASP A 44 0.03 -14.74 -12.71
CA ASP A 44 -0.91 -14.96 -13.79
C ASP A 44 -2.11 -14.00 -13.64
N PRO A 45 -2.49 -13.22 -14.66
CA PRO A 45 -3.60 -12.28 -14.56
C PRO A 45 -4.93 -12.96 -14.18
N SER A 46 -5.07 -14.25 -14.45
CA SER A 46 -6.24 -15.05 -14.04
C SER A 46 -6.31 -15.28 -12.52
N MET A 47 -5.19 -15.12 -11.81
CA MET A 47 -5.07 -15.30 -10.35
C MET A 47 -5.19 -14.00 -9.58
N ASP A 48 -5.31 -12.86 -10.26
CA ASP A 48 -5.46 -11.55 -9.61
C ASP A 48 -6.84 -11.36 -8.94
N GLY A 49 -7.77 -12.30 -9.16
CA GLY A 49 -9.13 -12.24 -8.60
C GLY A 49 -10.01 -11.13 -9.20
N LEU A 50 -9.49 -10.39 -10.19
CA LEU A 50 -10.14 -9.27 -10.86
C LEU A 50 -10.96 -9.70 -12.10
N GLY A 51 -11.20 -11.00 -12.26
CA GLY A 51 -11.86 -11.59 -13.44
C GLY A 51 -13.38 -11.49 -13.43
N GLU A 52 -13.99 -11.02 -12.35
CA GLU A 52 -15.44 -10.92 -12.23
C GLU A 52 -15.88 -9.46 -12.32
N THR A 53 -16.63 -9.13 -13.37
CA THR A 53 -17.28 -7.81 -13.56
C THR A 53 -18.47 -7.61 -12.60
N GLN A 54 -18.57 -8.43 -11.56
CA GLN A 54 -19.61 -8.30 -10.55
C GLN A 54 -19.25 -7.11 -9.65
N GLU A 55 -20.25 -6.36 -9.22
CA GLU A 55 -20.05 -5.22 -8.34
C GLU A 55 -19.37 -5.70 -7.05
N PHE A 56 -18.15 -5.19 -6.80
CA PHE A 56 -17.36 -5.59 -5.64
C PHE A 56 -18.07 -5.16 -4.35
N ASP A 57 -18.54 -6.13 -3.55
CA ASP A 57 -19.15 -5.86 -2.24
C ASP A 57 -18.05 -5.59 -1.20
N TYR A 58 -17.76 -4.30 -1.02
CA TYR A 58 -16.78 -3.82 -0.04
C TYR A 58 -17.15 -4.24 1.39
N GLU A 59 -18.44 -4.26 1.74
CA GLU A 59 -18.89 -4.57 3.10
C GLU A 59 -18.73 -6.06 3.43
N ASP A 60 -19.05 -6.95 2.47
CA ASP A 60 -18.80 -8.40 2.60
C ASP A 60 -17.31 -8.70 2.71
N PHE A 61 -16.48 -8.09 1.85
CA PHE A 61 -15.03 -8.23 1.90
C PHE A 61 -14.46 -7.79 3.26
N VAL A 62 -14.83 -6.60 3.73
CA VAL A 62 -14.36 -6.09 5.02
C VAL A 62 -14.79 -7.01 6.16
N GLN A 63 -16.04 -7.49 6.14
CA GLN A 63 -16.55 -8.41 7.14
C GLN A 63 -15.80 -9.75 7.15
N ARG A 64 -15.50 -10.32 5.98
CA ARG A 64 -14.84 -11.61 5.84
C ARG A 64 -13.36 -11.55 6.21
N GLU A 65 -12.63 -10.54 5.74
CA GLU A 65 -11.18 -10.46 5.91
C GLU A 65 -10.76 -9.84 7.25
N PHE A 66 -11.50 -8.85 7.74
CA PHE A 66 -11.15 -8.09 8.95
C PHE A 66 -12.08 -8.38 10.13
N GLY A 67 -13.17 -9.11 9.91
CA GLY A 67 -14.18 -9.40 10.91
C GLY A 67 -15.11 -8.22 11.20
N ARG A 68 -16.12 -8.44 12.06
CA ARG A 68 -16.94 -7.36 12.63
C ARG A 68 -16.14 -6.60 13.70
N GLY A 69 -15.13 -5.85 13.27
CA GLY A 69 -14.68 -4.70 14.06
C GLY A 69 -15.89 -3.82 14.28
N LYS A 70 -16.23 -3.54 15.54
CA LYS A 70 -17.39 -2.71 15.88
C LYS A 70 -17.22 -1.37 15.15
N GLN A 71 -17.86 -1.20 13.99
CA GLN A 71 -18.14 0.14 13.48
C GLN A 71 -18.75 0.85 14.67
N ALA A 72 -18.06 1.86 15.17
CA ALA A 72 -18.53 2.60 16.32
C ALA A 72 -19.79 3.32 15.88
N GLN A 73 -20.93 2.63 15.93
CA GLN A 73 -22.28 3.19 15.84
C GLN A 73 -22.60 4.01 17.10
N GLY A 74 -21.58 4.63 17.69
CA GLY A 74 -21.70 5.54 18.79
C GLY A 74 -22.08 6.89 18.21
N GLY A 75 -23.37 7.12 18.02
CA GLY A 75 -23.90 8.47 17.89
C GLY A 75 -23.32 9.35 19.01
N LEU A 76 -23.15 10.65 18.74
CA LEU A 76 -22.62 11.59 19.73
C LEU A 76 -23.39 11.44 21.05
N LYS A 77 -22.65 11.07 22.10
CA LYS A 77 -23.23 10.87 23.43
C LYS A 77 -23.98 12.14 23.86
N TRP A 78 -25.12 11.97 24.52
CA TRP A 78 -26.05 13.06 24.88
C TRP A 78 -25.40 14.26 25.59
N TYR A 79 -24.32 14.04 26.35
CA TYR A 79 -23.59 15.13 27.01
C TYR A 79 -22.87 16.06 26.05
N TRP A 80 -22.49 15.60 24.85
CA TRP A 80 -21.91 16.46 23.82
C TRP A 80 -22.95 17.42 23.25
N TRP A 81 -24.21 16.98 23.16
CA TRP A 81 -25.32 17.86 22.83
C TRP A 81 -25.55 18.92 23.91
N LEU A 82 -25.50 18.53 25.19
CA LEU A 82 -25.60 19.48 26.31
C LEU A 82 -24.48 20.52 26.25
N LEU A 83 -23.24 20.09 26.04
CA LEU A 83 -22.09 21.00 25.91
C LEU A 83 -22.27 21.97 24.75
N ALA A 84 -22.70 21.49 23.57
CA ALA A 84 -22.95 22.34 22.41
C ALA A 84 -24.02 23.41 22.69
N VAL A 85 -25.11 23.03 23.37
CA VAL A 85 -26.17 23.98 23.79
C VAL A 85 -25.62 25.02 24.76
N LEU A 86 -24.80 24.61 25.74
CA LEU A 86 -24.20 25.54 26.70
C LEU A 86 -23.30 26.57 26.02
N VAL A 87 -22.45 26.12 25.09
CA VAL A 87 -21.57 26.99 24.32
C VAL A 87 -22.37 27.96 23.47
N LEU A 88 -23.44 27.49 22.82
CA LEU A 88 -24.33 28.34 22.02
C LEU A 88 -24.97 29.44 22.87
N VAL A 89 -25.51 29.10 24.04
CA VAL A 89 -26.13 30.06 24.97
C VAL A 89 -25.11 31.08 25.46
N ALA A 90 -23.91 30.65 25.83
CA ALA A 90 -22.83 31.55 26.24
C ALA A 90 -22.44 32.51 25.12
N PHE A 91 -22.35 32.02 23.87
CA PHE A 91 -22.03 32.86 22.73
C PHE A 91 -23.08 33.95 22.50
N VAL A 92 -24.37 33.59 22.49
CA VAL A 92 -25.48 34.53 22.37
C VAL A 92 -25.47 35.52 23.53
N ALA A 93 -25.27 35.07 24.78
CA ALA A 93 -25.22 35.94 25.94
C ALA A 93 -24.08 36.97 25.86
N VAL A 94 -22.91 36.56 25.37
CA VAL A 94 -21.78 37.47 25.17
C VAL A 94 -22.07 38.48 24.07
N THR A 95 -22.60 38.05 22.91
CA THR A 95 -22.81 38.95 21.78
C THR A 95 -23.99 39.91 21.96
N PHE A 96 -25.05 39.48 22.65
CA PHE A 96 -26.26 40.28 22.86
C PHE A 96 -26.37 40.90 24.25
N GLY A 97 -25.54 40.49 25.22
CA GLY A 97 -25.53 41.03 26.59
C GLY A 97 -24.43 42.05 26.87
N LEU A 98 -23.40 42.15 26.02
CA LEU A 98 -22.38 43.22 26.05
C LEU A 98 -22.61 44.34 25.02
N SER A 99 -23.68 44.27 24.24
CA SER A 99 -24.10 45.33 23.31
C SER A 99 -25.24 46.16 23.90
#